data_AF-A0AAE3P4U6-F1
#
_entry.id   AF-A0AAE3P4U6-F1
#
_cell.length_a   1.000
_cell.length_b   1.000
_cell.length_c   1.000
_cell.angle_alpha   90.00
_cell.angle_beta   90.00
_cell.angle_gamma   90.00
#
_symmetry.space_group_name_H-M   'P 1'
#
loop_
_entity.id
_entity.type
_entity.pdbx_description
1 polymer ?
#
loop_
_entity_poly.entity_id
_entity_poly.type
_entity_poly.pdbx_seq_one_letter_code
_entity_poly.pdbx_strand_id
1 'polypeptide(L)'
;MKQILIISGKGGTGKTVISGCLAVLLKNKTIVDADVDAANLHLLLHPKIKESYDFVGGKLARIDKEKCSGCGTCIEICKFSAISEDFEIDPLFCEGCTICSYFCPESAIILEDRISGKYFISETKYGPLIHARLGIAQENSGKLVTKLREIAKDIAEKEKKDFIIIDGPPGVGCPVMASMAGVDLVIAVTEPTLSGLHDLERILELANHFKIPVKVIINKFDLNPEMSSKIESNLKQKNIDVIGKIPFSEEIINSVKNQIPFLEYAKMFNKNRDIAELIEKILNNAVYSTF
;
A
#
# COMPACT_ATOMS: atom_id res chain seq x y z
N MET A 1 -18.75 -7.17 -6.21
CA MET A 1 -17.91 -6.22 -5.47
C MET A 1 -16.79 -5.73 -6.39
N LYS A 2 -16.48 -4.43 -6.36
CA LYS A 2 -15.45 -3.79 -7.18
C LYS A 2 -14.27 -3.35 -6.32
N GLN A 3 -13.04 -3.64 -6.74
CA GLN A 3 -11.82 -3.24 -6.06
C GLN A 3 -11.18 -2.03 -6.74
N ILE A 4 -10.94 -0.98 -5.98
CA ILE A 4 -10.36 0.28 -6.44
C ILE A 4 -9.04 0.50 -5.71
N LEU A 5 -7.94 0.52 -6.45
CA LEU A 5 -6.60 0.80 -5.92
C LEU A 5 -6.24 2.26 -6.18
N ILE A 6 -5.79 2.95 -5.14
CA ILE A 6 -5.22 4.29 -5.24
C ILE A 6 -3.71 4.14 -5.07
N ILE A 7 -2.93 4.63 -6.03
CA ILE A 7 -1.47 4.47 -6.02
C ILE A 7 -0.76 5.71 -6.56
N SER A 8 0.51 5.86 -6.19
CA SER A 8 1.43 6.87 -6.73
C SER A 8 2.86 6.32 -6.76
N GLY A 9 3.72 6.77 -7.67
CA GLY A 9 5.06 6.18 -7.75
C GLY A 9 6.06 6.77 -6.74
N LYS A 10 5.71 7.88 -6.08
CA LYS A 10 6.45 8.43 -4.93
C LYS A 10 5.53 8.70 -3.74
N GLY A 11 6.11 8.81 -2.54
CA GLY A 11 5.41 9.28 -1.36
C GLY A 11 5.08 10.79 -1.44
N GLY A 12 4.04 11.23 -0.71
CA GLY A 12 3.70 12.66 -0.59
C GLY A 12 2.85 13.28 -1.71
N THR A 13 2.44 12.49 -2.70
CA THR A 13 1.60 12.92 -3.85
C THR A 13 0.14 13.21 -3.52
N GLY A 14 -0.32 12.84 -2.32
CA GLY A 14 -1.73 12.99 -1.90
C GLY A 14 -2.60 11.74 -2.09
N LYS A 15 -2.02 10.58 -2.43
CA LYS A 15 -2.69 9.27 -2.51
C LYS A 15 -3.65 9.01 -1.33
N THR A 16 -3.16 9.07 -0.09
CA THR A 16 -3.97 8.80 1.11
C THR A 16 -5.10 9.82 1.32
N VAL A 17 -4.93 11.08 0.86
CA VAL A 17 -6.03 12.06 0.87
C VAL A 17 -7.15 11.60 -0.05
N ILE A 18 -6.81 11.13 -1.27
CA ILE A 18 -7.78 10.60 -2.22
C ILE A 18 -8.46 9.34 -1.66
N SER A 19 -7.70 8.43 -1.05
CA SER A 19 -8.24 7.24 -0.37
C SER A 19 -9.22 7.61 0.75
N GLY A 20 -8.89 8.62 1.56
CA GLY A 20 -9.78 9.18 2.58
C GLY A 20 -11.05 9.82 1.99
N CYS A 21 -10.94 10.55 0.89
CA CYS A 21 -12.10 11.12 0.19
C CYS A 21 -13.03 10.03 -0.35
N LEU A 22 -12.50 8.97 -0.97
CA LEU A 22 -13.29 7.81 -1.38
C LEU A 22 -13.93 7.10 -0.18
N ALA A 23 -13.23 7.04 0.95
CA ALA A 23 -13.77 6.50 2.20
C ALA A 23 -14.97 7.32 2.72
N VAL A 24 -15.00 8.64 2.52
CA VAL A 24 -16.18 9.46 2.84
C VAL A 24 -17.30 9.27 1.81
N LEU A 25 -16.95 9.24 0.53
CA LEU A 25 -17.89 9.35 -0.59
C LEU A 25 -18.64 8.05 -0.90
N LEU A 26 -17.94 6.91 -0.96
CA LEU A 26 -18.57 5.64 -1.30
C LEU A 26 -19.36 5.09 -0.10
N LYS A 27 -20.50 4.46 -0.36
CA LYS A 27 -21.25 3.70 0.65
C LYS A 27 -20.91 2.21 0.53
N ASN A 28 -21.29 1.43 1.54
CA ASN A 28 -21.23 -0.04 1.54
C ASN A 28 -19.88 -0.61 1.06
N LYS A 29 -18.81 -0.38 1.83
CA LYS A 29 -17.44 -0.69 1.43
C LYS A 29 -16.57 -1.23 2.55
N THR A 30 -15.45 -1.82 2.15
CA THR A 30 -14.31 -2.18 3.00
C THR A 30 -13.07 -1.40 2.56
N ILE A 31 -12.20 -1.05 3.51
CA ILE A 31 -11.03 -0.21 3.28
C ILE A 31 -9.77 -0.99 3.67
N VAL A 32 -8.71 -0.84 2.88
CA VAL A 32 -7.39 -1.45 3.12
C VAL A 32 -6.33 -0.36 3.11
N ASP A 33 -5.55 -0.27 4.18
CA ASP A 33 -4.29 0.50 4.20
C ASP A 33 -3.14 -0.47 3.89
N ALA A 34 -2.72 -0.50 2.62
CA ALA A 34 -1.64 -1.36 2.14
C ALA A 34 -0.27 -0.66 2.13
N ASP A 35 -0.24 0.62 2.48
CA ASP A 35 0.98 1.42 2.66
C ASP A 35 1.50 1.27 4.09
N VAL A 36 1.99 0.06 4.41
CA VAL A 36 2.30 -0.31 5.80
C VAL A 36 3.51 0.42 6.37
N ASP A 37 4.47 0.80 5.52
CA ASP A 37 5.69 1.51 5.94
C ASP A 37 5.37 2.91 6.49
N ALA A 38 4.34 3.55 5.94
CA ALA A 38 3.88 4.88 6.33
C ALA A 38 2.35 4.93 6.34
N ALA A 39 1.73 4.04 7.12
CA ALA A 39 0.29 3.91 7.23
C ALA A 39 -0.31 5.24 7.69
N ASN A 40 -0.82 6.06 6.77
CA ASN A 40 -1.37 7.38 7.08
C ASN A 40 -2.89 7.35 7.14
N LEU A 41 -3.53 6.33 6.56
CA LEU A 41 -4.98 6.27 6.47
C LEU A 41 -5.62 6.04 7.84
N HIS A 42 -4.96 5.26 8.71
CA HIS A 42 -5.42 5.07 10.10
C HIS A 42 -5.51 6.40 10.88
N LEU A 43 -4.66 7.40 10.58
CA LEU A 43 -4.73 8.73 11.20
C LEU A 43 -6.00 9.46 10.77
N LEU A 44 -6.42 9.34 9.51
CA LEU A 44 -7.60 10.02 8.99
C LEU A 44 -8.91 9.34 9.43
N LEU A 45 -8.92 8.00 9.51
CA LEU A 45 -10.16 7.25 9.71
C LEU A 45 -10.45 6.89 11.17
N HIS A 46 -9.51 7.14 12.09
CA HIS A 46 -9.62 6.87 13.54
C HIS A 46 -10.19 5.48 13.86
N PRO A 47 -9.56 4.39 13.37
CA PRO A 47 -10.06 3.05 13.54
C PRO A 47 -10.05 2.58 14.99
N LYS A 48 -11.09 1.85 15.38
CA LYS A 48 -11.12 1.07 16.62
C LYS A 48 -10.77 -0.37 16.31
N ILE A 49 -9.65 -0.85 16.84
CA ILE A 49 -9.19 -2.22 16.65
C ILE A 49 -10.20 -3.18 17.27
N LYS A 50 -10.71 -4.12 16.47
CA LYS A 50 -11.55 -5.23 16.94
C LYS A 50 -10.73 -6.49 17.13
N GLU A 51 -9.85 -6.78 16.17
CA GLU A 51 -9.03 -7.99 16.14
C GLU A 51 -7.59 -7.64 15.76
N SER A 52 -6.63 -8.41 16.29
CA SER A 52 -5.20 -8.25 16.04
C SER A 52 -4.54 -9.62 15.90
N TYR A 53 -3.64 -9.74 14.93
CA TYR A 53 -2.96 -10.98 14.60
C TYR A 53 -1.48 -10.71 14.30
N ASP A 54 -0.63 -11.67 14.64
CA ASP A 54 0.78 -11.62 14.25
C ASP A 54 0.92 -11.92 12.75
N PHE A 55 1.83 -11.18 12.10
CA PHE A 55 2.20 -11.40 10.72
C PHE A 55 3.55 -12.10 10.64
N VAL A 56 3.55 -13.32 10.10
CA VAL A 56 4.77 -14.08 9.85
C VAL A 56 5.29 -13.75 8.44
N GLY A 57 6.30 -12.89 8.38
CA GLY A 57 6.90 -12.43 7.12
C GLY A 57 7.80 -13.49 6.49
N GLY A 58 8.51 -14.26 7.32
CA GLY A 58 9.45 -15.26 6.85
C GLY A 58 9.83 -16.26 7.94
N LYS A 59 10.98 -16.90 7.77
CA LYS A 59 11.58 -17.80 8.75
C LYS A 59 12.86 -17.20 9.31
N LEU A 60 13.24 -17.61 10.51
CA LEU A 60 14.55 -17.36 11.08
C LEU A 60 15.22 -18.71 11.36
N ALA A 61 16.47 -18.85 10.95
CA ALA A 61 17.24 -20.04 11.26
C ALA A 61 17.82 -19.94 12.69
N ARG A 62 17.80 -21.05 13.42
CA ARG A 62 18.46 -21.23 14.71
C ARG A 62 19.24 -22.54 14.70
N ILE A 63 20.45 -22.54 15.25
CA ILE A 63 21.27 -23.75 15.36
C ILE A 63 20.98 -24.41 16.71
N ASP A 64 20.66 -25.70 16.67
CA ASP A 64 20.58 -26.58 17.82
C ASP A 64 22.00 -27.06 18.18
N LYS A 65 22.57 -26.47 19.24
CA LYS A 65 23.95 -26.76 19.67
C LYS A 65 24.13 -28.21 20.15
N GLU A 66 23.07 -28.91 20.54
CA GLU A 66 23.17 -30.31 20.97
C GLU A 66 23.32 -31.28 19.78
N LYS A 67 22.77 -30.91 18.62
CA LYS A 67 22.88 -31.70 17.38
C LYS A 67 24.02 -31.25 16.48
N CYS A 68 24.48 -30.02 16.62
CA CYS A 68 25.49 -29.46 15.74
C CYS A 68 26.85 -30.16 15.93
N SER A 69 27.37 -30.77 14.86
CA SER A 69 28.71 -31.37 14.85
C SER A 69 29.84 -30.36 14.60
N GLY A 70 29.52 -29.09 14.36
CA GLY A 70 30.52 -28.05 14.07
C GLY A 70 31.13 -28.14 12.66
N CYS A 71 30.48 -28.82 11.70
CA CYS A 71 31.03 -29.07 10.36
C CYS A 71 31.24 -27.82 9.48
N GLY A 72 30.67 -26.67 9.84
CA GLY A 72 30.89 -25.41 9.12
C GLY A 72 30.11 -25.22 7.81
N THR A 73 29.45 -26.24 7.26
CA THR A 73 28.74 -26.16 5.95
C THR A 73 27.74 -25.00 5.87
N CYS A 74 27.02 -24.72 6.96
CA CYS A 74 26.05 -23.63 7.00
C CYS A 74 26.68 -22.24 6.86
N ILE A 75 27.90 -22.05 7.36
CA ILE A 75 28.67 -20.80 7.27
C ILE A 75 29.09 -20.58 5.82
N GLU A 76 29.66 -21.61 5.18
CA GLU A 76 30.17 -21.54 3.79
C GLU A 76 29.09 -21.21 2.76
N ILE A 77 27.88 -21.76 2.92
CA ILE A 77 26.78 -21.56 1.98
C ILE A 77 25.95 -20.30 2.24
N CYS A 78 26.12 -19.66 3.41
CA CYS A 78 25.37 -18.47 3.76
C CYS A 78 25.85 -17.27 2.95
N LYS A 79 25.08 -16.88 1.92
CA LYS A 79 25.38 -15.69 1.09
C LYS A 79 25.19 -14.35 1.80
N PHE A 80 24.57 -14.37 2.98
CA PHE A 80 24.27 -13.18 3.77
C PHE A 80 25.22 -12.99 4.95
N SER A 81 26.19 -13.91 5.13
CA SER A 81 27.12 -13.89 6.27
C SER A 81 26.42 -13.82 7.62
N ALA A 82 25.24 -14.45 7.72
CA ALA A 82 24.40 -14.40 8.91
C ALA A 82 24.80 -15.38 10.01
N ILE A 83 25.84 -16.21 9.81
CA ILE A 83 26.25 -17.26 10.74
C ILE A 83 27.71 -17.02 11.12
N SER A 84 28.00 -16.89 12.41
CA SER A 84 29.34 -16.70 12.96
C SER A 84 30.14 -18.01 13.07
N GLU A 85 31.46 -17.91 13.29
CA GLU A 85 32.33 -19.06 13.56
C GLU A 85 31.93 -19.82 14.85
N ASP A 86 31.26 -19.15 15.79
CA ASP A 86 30.71 -19.74 17.02
C ASP A 86 29.33 -20.42 16.81
N PHE A 87 28.91 -20.60 15.54
CA PHE A 87 27.62 -21.17 15.15
C PHE A 87 26.43 -20.42 15.76
N GLU A 88 26.51 -19.09 15.77
CA GLU A 88 25.42 -18.21 16.16
C GLU A 88 24.86 -17.49 14.94
N ILE A 89 23.54 -17.39 14.88
CA ILE A 89 22.85 -16.76 13.75
C ILE A 89 22.50 -15.33 14.14
N ASP A 90 22.99 -14.37 13.35
CA ASP A 90 22.55 -12.98 13.43
C ASP A 90 21.18 -12.82 12.75
N PRO A 91 20.12 -12.49 13.50
CA PRO A 91 18.77 -12.38 12.95
C PRO A 91 18.58 -11.19 12.00
N LEU A 92 19.46 -10.19 12.03
CA LEU A 92 19.39 -9.03 11.12
C LEU A 92 19.85 -9.41 9.71
N PHE A 93 20.88 -10.25 9.59
CA PHE A 93 21.40 -10.71 8.30
C PHE A 93 20.75 -12.00 7.81
N CYS A 94 20.01 -12.72 8.66
CA CYS A 94 19.33 -13.93 8.25
C CYS A 94 18.09 -13.64 7.40
N GLU A 95 18.19 -13.89 6.10
CA GLU A 95 17.05 -13.80 5.16
C GLU A 95 16.01 -14.93 5.32
N GLY A 96 16.32 -15.98 6.09
CA GLY A 96 15.40 -17.11 6.26
C GLY A 96 15.21 -17.96 4.99
N CYS A 97 16.15 -17.90 4.03
CA CYS A 97 16.09 -18.59 2.73
C CYS A 97 16.17 -20.12 2.79
N THR A 98 16.25 -20.71 3.99
CA THR A 98 16.28 -22.15 4.28
C THR A 98 17.46 -22.97 3.74
N ILE A 99 18.37 -22.36 2.97
CA ILE A 99 19.53 -23.05 2.36
C ILE A 99 20.38 -23.75 3.42
N CYS A 100 20.67 -23.08 4.53
CA CYS A 100 21.48 -23.66 5.59
C CYS A 100 20.86 -24.93 6.18
N SER A 101 19.55 -24.92 6.43
CA SER A 101 18.82 -26.08 6.96
C SER A 101 18.82 -27.24 5.98
N TYR A 102 18.63 -26.98 4.69
CA TYR A 102 18.62 -28.01 3.66
C TYR A 102 19.95 -28.77 3.53
N PHE A 103 21.09 -28.08 3.69
CA PHE A 103 22.43 -28.68 3.55
C PHE A 103 23.08 -29.07 4.88
N CYS A 104 22.37 -28.96 6.01
CA CYS A 104 22.93 -29.35 7.30
C CYS A 104 22.95 -30.89 7.43
N PRO A 105 24.12 -31.55 7.51
CA PRO A 105 24.18 -33.02 7.57
C PRO A 105 23.55 -33.58 8.84
N GLU A 106 23.64 -32.85 9.95
CA GLU A 106 23.08 -33.26 11.25
C GLU A 106 21.60 -32.86 11.44
N SER A 107 21.00 -32.17 10.46
CA SER A 107 19.67 -31.56 10.61
C SER A 107 19.56 -30.69 11.87
N ALA A 108 20.65 -30.02 12.25
CA ALA A 108 20.76 -29.21 13.47
C ALA A 108 20.15 -27.80 13.32
N ILE A 109 19.71 -27.40 12.12
CA ILE A 109 19.16 -26.05 11.88
C ILE A 109 17.64 -26.10 11.90
N ILE A 110 17.09 -25.38 12.88
CA ILE A 110 15.67 -25.23 13.13
C ILE A 110 15.20 -23.94 12.45
N LEU A 111 14.06 -23.99 11.78
CA LEU A 111 13.43 -22.82 11.16
C LEU A 111 12.23 -22.38 12.00
N GLU A 112 12.35 -21.22 12.63
CA GLU A 112 11.32 -20.61 13.46
C GLU A 112 10.59 -19.52 12.68
N ASP A 113 9.35 -19.21 13.06
CA ASP A 113 8.59 -18.15 12.43
C ASP A 113 9.15 -16.77 12.79
N ARG A 114 9.44 -15.95 11.77
CA ARG A 114 9.83 -14.55 11.95
C ARG A 114 8.58 -13.69 11.94
N ILE A 115 8.17 -13.25 13.13
CA ILE A 115 7.09 -12.26 13.28
C ILE A 115 7.61 -10.90 12.80
N SER A 116 7.13 -10.47 11.64
CA SER A 116 7.56 -9.22 10.99
C SER A 116 6.64 -8.05 11.31
N GLY A 117 5.52 -8.28 12.00
CA GLY A 117 4.59 -7.23 12.38
C GLY A 117 3.27 -7.80 12.87
N LYS A 118 2.24 -6.95 12.87
CA LYS A 118 0.86 -7.31 13.16
C LYS A 118 -0.06 -6.74 12.10
N TYR A 119 -1.18 -7.42 11.86
CA TYR A 119 -2.30 -6.86 11.11
C TYR A 119 -3.55 -6.79 11.97
N PHE A 120 -4.46 -5.92 11.59
CA PHE A 120 -5.61 -5.53 12.38
C PHE A 120 -6.86 -5.48 11.51
N ILE A 121 -7.96 -5.96 12.07
CA ILE A 121 -9.31 -5.71 11.55
C ILE A 121 -9.94 -4.69 12.48
N SER A 122 -10.27 -3.52 11.95
CA SER A 122 -10.76 -2.39 12.72
C SER A 122 -12.05 -1.84 12.16
N GLU A 123 -12.83 -1.20 13.03
CA GLU A 123 -14.05 -0.49 12.63
C GLU A 123 -13.77 1.01 12.54
N THR A 124 -14.30 1.66 11.51
CA THR A 124 -14.33 3.13 11.39
C THR A 124 -15.76 3.57 11.15
N LYS A 125 -16.05 4.87 11.29
CA LYS A 125 -17.36 5.41 10.90
C LYS A 125 -17.65 5.29 9.38
N TYR A 126 -16.64 4.96 8.57
CA TYR A 126 -16.73 4.82 7.12
C TYR A 126 -16.84 3.37 6.64
N GLY A 127 -16.70 2.40 7.55
CA GLY A 127 -16.68 0.96 7.27
C GLY A 127 -15.46 0.24 7.86
N PRO A 128 -15.35 -1.08 7.67
CA PRO A 128 -14.21 -1.86 8.15
C PRO A 128 -12.90 -1.40 7.50
N LEU A 129 -11.85 -1.28 8.31
CA LEU A 129 -10.48 -0.97 7.89
C LEU A 129 -9.55 -2.14 8.25
N ILE A 130 -8.87 -2.65 7.22
CA ILE A 130 -7.81 -3.65 7.36
C ILE A 130 -6.49 -2.90 7.19
N HIS A 131 -5.61 -3.00 8.18
CA HIS A 131 -4.32 -2.31 8.19
C HIS A 131 -3.29 -3.12 8.95
N ALA A 132 -2.02 -2.75 8.83
CA ALA A 132 -0.93 -3.43 9.51
C ALA A 132 0.06 -2.44 10.13
N ARG A 133 0.89 -2.99 11.00
CA ARG A 133 2.05 -2.30 11.58
C ARG A 133 3.22 -3.28 11.60
N LEU A 134 4.32 -2.87 10.97
CA LEU A 134 5.54 -3.65 10.95
C LEU A 134 6.29 -3.56 12.28
N GLY A 135 7.09 -4.59 12.56
CA GLY A 135 8.06 -4.59 13.65
C GLY A 135 9.24 -3.66 13.34
N ILE A 136 10.10 -3.44 14.32
CA ILE A 136 11.32 -2.64 14.14
C ILE A 136 12.21 -3.30 13.08
N ALA A 137 12.75 -2.50 12.16
CA ALA A 137 13.61 -2.96 11.07
C ALA A 137 12.97 -4.07 10.22
N GLN A 138 11.66 -3.98 9.97
CA GLN A 138 10.92 -4.83 9.04
C GLN A 138 10.38 -3.97 7.89
N GLU A 139 10.28 -4.56 6.70
CA GLU A 139 9.85 -3.88 5.49
C GLU A 139 8.49 -4.40 5.00
N ASN A 140 7.73 -3.55 4.33
CA ASN A 140 6.49 -3.97 3.70
C ASN A 140 6.77 -4.96 2.57
N SER A 141 5.96 -6.02 2.51
CA SER A 141 6.14 -7.11 1.57
C SER A 141 4.87 -7.33 0.76
N GLY A 142 5.02 -7.85 -0.46
CA GLY A 142 3.87 -8.28 -1.25
C GLY A 142 3.00 -9.29 -0.50
N LYS A 143 3.61 -10.18 0.31
CA LYS A 143 2.90 -11.16 1.13
C LYS A 143 1.96 -10.51 2.15
N LEU A 144 2.41 -9.44 2.83
CA LEU A 144 1.56 -8.70 3.77
C LEU A 144 0.41 -8.02 3.04
N VAL A 145 0.69 -7.31 1.95
CA VAL A 145 -0.33 -6.63 1.14
C VAL A 145 -1.39 -7.60 0.63
N THR A 146 -0.98 -8.75 0.09
CA THR A 146 -1.91 -9.81 -0.34
C THR A 146 -2.77 -10.29 0.83
N LYS A 147 -2.18 -10.53 2.00
CA LYS A 147 -2.92 -10.97 3.18
C LYS A 147 -3.99 -9.96 3.61
N LEU A 148 -3.67 -8.66 3.63
CA LEU A 148 -4.64 -7.61 3.98
C LEU A 148 -5.81 -7.57 2.98
N ARG A 149 -5.51 -7.74 1.69
CA ARG A 149 -6.52 -7.74 0.63
C ARG A 149 -7.42 -8.97 0.66
N GLU A 150 -6.87 -10.14 0.95
CA GLU A 150 -7.66 -11.38 1.13
C GLU A 150 -8.66 -11.23 2.27
N ILE A 151 -8.21 -10.74 3.43
CA ILE A 151 -9.09 -10.49 4.59
C ILE A 151 -10.18 -9.47 4.22
N ALA A 152 -9.80 -8.40 3.54
CA ALA A 152 -10.77 -7.40 3.10
C ALA A 152 -11.81 -7.98 2.15
N LYS A 153 -11.40 -8.87 1.23
CA LYS A 153 -12.29 -9.59 0.32
C LYS A 153 -13.26 -10.49 1.08
N ASP A 154 -12.78 -11.27 2.03
CA ASP A 154 -13.61 -12.18 2.84
C ASP A 154 -14.67 -11.40 3.65
N ILE A 155 -14.27 -10.32 4.32
CA ILE A 155 -15.18 -9.43 5.06
C ILE A 155 -16.22 -8.84 4.11
N ALA A 156 -15.77 -8.37 2.97
CA ALA A 156 -16.61 -7.67 2.03
C ALA A 156 -17.62 -8.60 1.34
N GLU A 157 -17.25 -9.86 1.06
CA GLU A 157 -18.18 -10.90 0.61
C GLU A 157 -19.20 -11.26 1.69
N LYS A 158 -18.74 -11.51 2.92
CA LYS A 158 -19.61 -11.86 4.06
C LYS A 158 -20.63 -10.77 4.38
N GLU A 159 -20.20 -9.50 4.34
CA GLU A 159 -21.03 -8.34 4.62
C GLU A 159 -21.71 -7.76 3.37
N LYS A 160 -21.56 -8.41 2.20
CA LYS A 160 -22.14 -7.98 0.92
C LYS A 160 -21.83 -6.53 0.57
N LYS A 161 -20.56 -6.13 0.73
CA LYS A 161 -20.08 -4.80 0.35
C LYS A 161 -19.97 -4.69 -1.18
N ASP A 162 -20.23 -3.50 -1.67
CA ASP A 162 -20.14 -3.19 -3.10
C ASP A 162 -18.71 -2.88 -3.52
N PHE A 163 -17.91 -2.29 -2.62
CA PHE A 163 -16.57 -1.78 -2.94
C PHE A 163 -15.49 -2.22 -1.94
N ILE A 164 -14.26 -2.38 -2.45
CA ILE A 164 -13.03 -2.37 -1.66
C ILE A 164 -12.18 -1.18 -2.11
N ILE A 165 -11.79 -0.33 -1.18
CA ILE A 165 -10.84 0.77 -1.38
C ILE A 165 -9.49 0.31 -0.87
N ILE A 166 -8.45 0.40 -1.69
CA ILE A 166 -7.09 0.02 -1.32
C ILE A 166 -6.20 1.25 -1.44
N ASP A 167 -5.67 1.73 -0.31
CA ASP A 167 -4.61 2.73 -0.28
C ASP A 167 -3.27 2.02 -0.50
N GLY A 168 -2.79 2.01 -1.74
CA GLY A 168 -1.61 1.24 -2.16
C GLY A 168 -0.29 1.81 -1.64
N PRO A 169 0.77 1.01 -1.56
CA PRO A 169 2.11 1.53 -1.26
C PRO A 169 2.65 2.40 -2.41
N PRO A 170 3.62 3.29 -2.16
CA PRO A 170 4.28 4.04 -3.23
C PRO A 170 5.24 3.16 -4.04
N GLY A 171 5.58 3.60 -5.25
CA GLY A 171 6.64 2.99 -6.07
C GLY A 171 6.14 1.94 -7.05
N VAL A 172 6.98 0.93 -7.30
CA VAL A 172 6.75 -0.12 -8.34
C VAL A 172 7.21 -1.52 -7.89
N GLY A 173 7.50 -1.70 -6.60
CA GLY A 173 8.04 -2.95 -6.05
C GLY A 173 6.98 -4.04 -5.83
N CYS A 174 7.39 -5.15 -5.18
CA CYS A 174 6.50 -6.26 -4.85
C CYS A 174 5.21 -5.86 -4.10
N PRO A 175 5.24 -4.93 -3.12
CA PRO A 175 4.01 -4.45 -2.47
C PRO A 175 3.01 -3.82 -3.44
N VAL A 176 3.50 -3.11 -4.47
CA VAL A 176 2.67 -2.48 -5.50
C VAL A 176 2.07 -3.51 -6.45
N MET A 177 2.86 -4.49 -6.89
CA MET A 177 2.35 -5.59 -7.71
C MET A 177 1.27 -6.38 -6.95
N ALA A 178 1.51 -6.66 -5.66
CA ALA A 178 0.56 -7.35 -4.80
C ALA A 178 -0.73 -6.53 -4.57
N SER A 179 -0.66 -5.20 -4.53
CA SER A 179 -1.86 -4.37 -4.39
C SER A 179 -2.69 -4.31 -5.67
N MET A 180 -2.07 -4.45 -6.85
CA MET A 180 -2.76 -4.46 -8.16
C MET A 180 -3.48 -5.77 -8.49
N ALA A 181 -3.01 -6.91 -7.97
CA ALA A 181 -3.48 -8.23 -8.43
C ALA A 181 -5.00 -8.45 -8.21
N GLY A 182 -5.81 -8.45 -9.27
CA GLY A 182 -7.27 -8.64 -9.15
C GLY A 182 -8.05 -7.38 -8.74
N VAL A 183 -7.45 -6.21 -8.95
CA VAL A 183 -8.12 -4.90 -8.85
C VAL A 183 -8.90 -4.62 -10.14
N ASP A 184 -10.08 -3.99 -10.01
CA ASP A 184 -10.93 -3.64 -11.15
C ASP A 184 -10.64 -2.24 -11.72
N LEU A 185 -10.09 -1.32 -10.89
CA LEU A 185 -9.75 0.04 -11.29
C LEU A 185 -8.53 0.55 -10.51
N VAL A 186 -7.55 1.14 -11.22
CA VAL A 186 -6.46 1.91 -10.62
C VAL A 186 -6.72 3.40 -10.77
N ILE A 187 -6.67 4.14 -9.67
CA ILE A 187 -6.60 5.60 -9.65
C ILE A 187 -5.16 6.00 -9.32
N ALA A 188 -4.41 6.42 -10.34
CA ALA A 188 -3.03 6.86 -10.19
C ALA A 188 -2.98 8.37 -9.88
N VAL A 189 -2.33 8.72 -8.77
CA VAL A 189 -2.15 10.11 -8.32
C VAL A 189 -0.71 10.53 -8.60
N THR A 190 -0.53 11.60 -9.38
CA THR A 190 0.78 12.17 -9.67
C THR A 190 0.84 13.66 -9.32
N GLU A 191 2.04 14.22 -9.31
CA GLU A 191 2.32 15.65 -9.15
C GLU A 191 3.09 16.15 -10.38
N PRO A 192 3.08 17.46 -10.69
CA PRO A 192 3.75 18.00 -11.86
C PRO A 192 5.27 18.13 -11.67
N THR A 193 5.94 17.00 -11.48
CA THR A 193 7.41 16.88 -11.40
C THR A 193 7.91 15.86 -12.41
N LEU A 194 9.17 16.00 -12.87
CA LEU A 194 9.78 15.04 -13.80
C LEU A 194 9.77 13.61 -13.23
N SER A 195 10.09 13.47 -11.94
CA SER A 195 9.96 12.20 -11.22
C SER A 195 8.53 11.66 -11.24
N GLY A 196 7.53 12.50 -10.98
CA GLY A 196 6.11 12.12 -11.00
C GLY A 196 5.63 11.61 -12.36
N LEU A 197 6.19 12.12 -13.46
CA LEU A 197 5.95 11.59 -14.80
C LEU A 197 6.54 10.19 -14.96
N HIS A 198 7.85 10.01 -14.69
CA HIS A 198 8.50 8.69 -14.86
C HIS A 198 7.90 7.61 -13.96
N ASP A 199 7.59 7.97 -12.72
CA ASP A 199 6.91 7.13 -11.75
C ASP A 199 5.51 6.71 -12.22
N LEU A 200 4.75 7.66 -12.77
CA LEU A 200 3.46 7.38 -13.37
C LEU A 200 3.59 6.43 -14.58
N GLU A 201 4.57 6.64 -15.46
CA GLU A 201 4.79 5.77 -16.61
C GLU A 201 5.00 4.31 -16.21
N ARG A 202 5.79 4.06 -15.16
CA ARG A 202 6.00 2.69 -14.65
C ARG A 202 4.73 2.09 -14.05
N ILE A 203 3.93 2.88 -13.35
CA ILE A 203 2.62 2.42 -12.83
C ILE A 203 1.70 2.04 -13.99
N LEU A 204 1.69 2.82 -15.06
CA LEU A 204 0.88 2.56 -16.24
C LEU A 204 1.33 1.29 -16.97
N GLU A 205 2.64 1.08 -17.11
CA GLU A 205 3.21 -0.16 -17.66
C GLU A 205 2.79 -1.38 -16.83
N LEU A 206 2.89 -1.27 -15.51
CA LEU A 206 2.51 -2.35 -14.60
C LEU A 206 1.00 -2.63 -14.64
N ALA A 207 0.16 -1.61 -14.60
CA ALA A 207 -1.29 -1.77 -14.68
C ALA A 207 -1.71 -2.36 -16.04
N ASN A 208 -1.05 -1.97 -17.13
CA ASN A 208 -1.27 -2.54 -18.46
C ASN A 208 -0.88 -4.03 -18.51
N HIS A 209 0.18 -4.44 -17.82
CA HIS A 209 0.53 -5.86 -17.68
C HIS A 209 -0.61 -6.68 -17.04
N PHE A 210 -1.26 -6.12 -16.01
CA PHE A 210 -2.45 -6.73 -15.39
C PHE A 210 -3.76 -6.47 -16.16
N LYS A 211 -3.73 -5.70 -17.26
CA LYS A 211 -4.90 -5.29 -18.05
C LYS A 211 -5.96 -4.55 -17.23
N ILE A 212 -5.54 -3.76 -16.26
CA ILE A 212 -6.43 -3.01 -15.37
C ILE A 212 -6.63 -1.60 -15.95
N PRO A 213 -7.87 -1.10 -16.06
CA PRO A 213 -8.09 0.28 -16.46
C PRO A 213 -7.47 1.24 -15.44
N VAL A 214 -6.78 2.26 -15.94
CA VAL A 214 -6.16 3.31 -15.11
C VAL A 214 -6.80 4.66 -15.40
N LYS A 215 -7.12 5.39 -14.34
CA LYS A 215 -7.54 6.79 -14.39
C LYS A 215 -6.52 7.64 -13.62
N VAL A 216 -6.13 8.77 -14.19
CA VAL A 216 -5.05 9.60 -13.63
C VAL A 216 -5.60 10.89 -13.03
N ILE A 217 -5.12 11.23 -11.82
CA ILE A 217 -5.33 12.53 -11.18
C ILE A 217 -3.99 13.25 -11.09
N ILE A 218 -3.93 14.48 -11.61
CA ILE A 218 -2.77 15.37 -11.42
C ILE A 218 -3.07 16.25 -10.20
N ASN A 219 -2.44 15.92 -9.07
CA ASN A 219 -2.55 16.70 -7.84
C ASN A 219 -1.54 17.84 -7.83
N LYS A 220 -1.91 18.95 -7.18
CA LYS A 220 -1.12 20.19 -7.11
C LYS A 220 -0.67 20.69 -8.48
N PHE A 221 -1.55 20.56 -9.48
CA PHE A 221 -1.21 20.76 -10.90
C PHE A 221 -0.72 22.19 -11.22
N ASP A 222 -1.15 23.16 -10.41
CA ASP A 222 -0.86 24.58 -10.51
C ASP A 222 0.52 24.96 -9.99
N LEU A 223 1.22 24.08 -9.26
CA LEU A 223 2.60 24.33 -8.82
C LEU A 223 3.59 24.36 -9.99
N ASN A 224 3.30 23.63 -11.07
CA ASN A 224 4.08 23.68 -12.31
C ASN A 224 3.17 23.39 -13.52
N PRO A 225 2.51 24.42 -14.08
CA PRO A 225 1.56 24.27 -15.18
C PRO A 225 2.19 23.70 -16.47
N GLU A 226 3.45 24.01 -16.73
CA GLU A 226 4.19 23.49 -17.88
C GLU A 226 4.36 21.96 -17.77
N MET A 227 4.82 21.49 -16.62
CA MET A 227 4.97 20.05 -16.37
C MET A 227 3.62 19.34 -16.32
N SER A 228 2.57 19.95 -15.76
CA SER A 228 1.19 19.43 -15.85
C SER A 228 0.74 19.22 -17.29
N SER A 229 0.95 20.22 -18.16
CA SER A 229 0.60 20.14 -19.58
C SER A 229 1.40 19.08 -20.31
N LYS A 230 2.67 18.90 -19.92
CA LYS A 230 3.53 17.83 -20.43
C LYS A 230 3.01 16.45 -20.04
N ILE A 231 2.61 16.24 -18.78
CA ILE A 231 2.02 14.98 -18.31
C ILE A 231 0.75 14.68 -19.10
N GLU A 232 -0.18 15.64 -19.21
CA GLU A 232 -1.42 15.48 -19.98
C GLU A 232 -1.16 15.08 -21.44
N SER A 233 -0.20 15.75 -22.08
CA SER A 233 0.17 15.46 -23.47
C SER A 233 0.74 14.06 -23.64
N ASN A 234 1.58 13.61 -22.71
CA ASN A 234 2.15 12.25 -22.72
C ASN A 234 1.06 11.18 -22.52
N LEU A 235 0.11 11.42 -21.61
CA LEU A 235 -0.97 10.48 -21.34
C LEU A 235 -1.96 10.40 -22.51
N LYS A 236 -2.25 11.54 -23.15
CA LYS A 236 -3.10 11.59 -24.34
C LYS A 236 -2.52 10.77 -25.50
N GLN A 237 -1.20 10.80 -25.70
CA GLN A 237 -0.53 9.97 -26.71
C GLN A 237 -0.68 8.46 -26.42
N LYS A 238 -0.82 8.09 -25.15
CA LYS A 238 -1.02 6.70 -24.70
C LYS A 238 -2.50 6.31 -24.54
N ASN A 239 -3.44 7.16 -24.97
CA ASN A 239 -4.90 6.99 -24.79
C ASN A 239 -5.30 6.74 -23.31
N ILE A 240 -4.64 7.42 -22.37
CA ILE A 240 -4.94 7.32 -20.94
C ILE A 240 -5.65 8.60 -20.49
N ASP A 241 -6.78 8.43 -19.81
CA ASP A 241 -7.60 9.53 -19.34
C ASP A 241 -7.03 10.18 -18.07
N VAL A 242 -6.79 11.49 -18.15
CA VAL A 242 -6.69 12.34 -16.96
C VAL A 242 -8.11 12.72 -16.55
N ILE A 243 -8.60 12.13 -15.46
CA ILE A 243 -9.97 12.34 -14.98
C ILE A 243 -10.14 13.64 -14.19
N GLY A 244 -9.04 14.25 -13.77
CA GLY A 244 -9.10 15.49 -13.02
C GLY A 244 -7.75 16.05 -12.62
N LYS A 245 -7.77 17.35 -12.33
CA LYS A 245 -6.66 18.12 -11.78
C LYS A 245 -7.10 18.75 -10.48
N ILE A 246 -6.30 18.61 -9.43
CA ILE A 246 -6.60 19.17 -8.11
C ILE A 246 -5.57 20.27 -7.82
N PRO A 247 -5.97 21.52 -7.59
CA PRO A 247 -5.01 22.60 -7.28
C PRO A 247 -4.38 22.40 -5.91
N PHE A 248 -3.22 23.01 -5.70
CA PHE A 248 -2.63 23.10 -4.37
C PHE A 248 -3.59 23.84 -3.43
N SER A 249 -3.78 23.27 -2.23
CA SER A 249 -4.69 23.83 -1.25
C SER A 249 -4.16 23.65 0.16
N GLU A 250 -3.98 24.75 0.86
CA GLU A 250 -3.62 24.72 2.28
C GLU A 250 -4.70 24.04 3.13
N GLU A 251 -5.97 24.11 2.74
CA GLU A 251 -7.05 23.46 3.48
C GLU A 251 -7.02 21.94 3.37
N ILE A 252 -6.52 21.38 2.24
CA ILE A 252 -6.24 19.95 2.15
C ILE A 252 -5.16 19.57 3.18
N ILE A 253 -4.08 20.37 3.27
CA ILE A 253 -3.02 20.15 4.26
C ILE A 253 -3.55 20.27 5.69
N ASN A 254 -4.38 21.28 5.95
CA ASN A 254 -5.00 21.48 7.26
C ASN A 254 -5.94 20.34 7.63
N SER A 255 -6.66 19.75 6.67
CA SER A 255 -7.50 18.58 6.94
C SER A 255 -6.68 17.39 7.43
N VAL A 256 -5.52 17.13 6.82
CA VAL A 256 -4.59 16.07 7.25
C VAL A 256 -3.99 16.38 8.62
N LYS A 257 -3.60 17.63 8.89
CA LYS A 257 -3.14 18.07 10.22
C LYS A 257 -4.19 17.88 11.31
N ASN A 258 -5.46 18.13 10.97
CA ASN A 258 -6.60 17.88 11.85
C ASN A 258 -7.02 16.41 11.87
N GLN A 259 -6.37 15.54 11.11
CA GLN A 259 -6.67 14.10 11.04
C GLN A 259 -8.11 13.82 10.59
N ILE A 260 -8.65 14.63 9.66
CA ILE A 260 -10.01 14.47 9.12
C ILE A 260 -9.92 14.34 7.60
N PRO A 261 -10.59 13.38 6.96
CA PRO A 261 -10.67 13.31 5.51
C PRO A 261 -11.21 14.61 4.91
N PHE A 262 -10.58 15.08 3.81
CA PHE A 262 -10.81 16.43 3.31
C PHE A 262 -12.28 16.75 3.01
N LEU A 263 -13.04 15.83 2.40
CA LEU A 263 -14.47 16.06 2.11
C LEU A 263 -15.29 16.31 3.38
N GLU A 264 -15.00 15.60 4.47
CA GLU A 264 -15.67 15.82 5.74
C GLU A 264 -15.19 17.12 6.39
N TYR A 265 -13.89 17.41 6.36
CA TYR A 265 -13.32 18.67 6.85
C TYR A 265 -13.96 19.88 6.16
N ALA A 266 -14.02 19.88 4.82
CA ALA A 266 -14.61 20.95 4.02
C ALA A 266 -16.08 21.19 4.40
N LYS A 267 -16.83 20.11 4.64
CA LYS A 267 -18.23 20.17 5.09
C LYS A 267 -18.36 20.71 6.51
N MET A 268 -17.57 20.20 7.46
CA MET A 268 -17.63 20.57 8.88
C MET A 268 -17.30 22.04 9.11
N PHE A 269 -16.25 22.55 8.44
CA PHE A 269 -15.75 23.91 8.65
C PHE A 269 -16.24 24.90 7.61
N ASN A 270 -17.05 24.46 6.63
CA ASN A 270 -17.52 25.28 5.52
C ASN A 270 -16.36 25.95 4.75
N LYS A 271 -15.32 25.18 4.42
CA LYS A 271 -14.09 25.66 3.78
C LYS A 271 -13.81 24.97 2.46
N ASN A 272 -13.32 25.71 1.45
CA ASN A 272 -12.93 25.21 0.13
C ASN A 272 -13.95 24.25 -0.50
N ARG A 273 -15.24 24.59 -0.43
CA ARG A 273 -16.33 23.78 -0.98
C ARG A 273 -16.15 23.50 -2.47
N ASP A 274 -15.69 24.49 -3.24
CA ASP A 274 -15.45 24.31 -4.68
C ASP A 274 -14.43 23.20 -4.98
N ILE A 275 -13.37 23.10 -4.15
CA ILE A 275 -12.36 22.03 -4.28
C ILE A 275 -12.94 20.69 -3.83
N ALA A 276 -13.76 20.67 -2.77
CA ALA A 276 -14.44 19.46 -2.33
C ALA A 276 -15.38 18.93 -3.41
N GLU A 277 -16.23 19.79 -3.98
CA GLU A 277 -17.15 19.46 -5.09
C GLU A 277 -16.39 18.99 -6.33
N LEU A 278 -15.25 19.62 -6.65
CA LEU A 278 -14.37 19.18 -7.72
C LEU A 278 -13.85 17.75 -7.48
N ILE A 279 -13.34 17.47 -6.28
CA ILE A 279 -12.84 16.14 -5.90
C ILE A 279 -13.97 15.11 -5.94
N GLU A 280 -15.14 15.44 -5.39
CA GLU A 280 -16.32 14.56 -5.44
C GLU A 280 -16.70 14.22 -6.89
N LYS A 281 -16.73 15.22 -7.77
CA LYS A 281 -17.03 15.02 -9.20
C LYS A 281 -15.99 14.15 -9.88
N ILE A 282 -14.70 14.39 -9.65
CA ILE A 282 -13.60 13.60 -10.22
C ILE A 282 -13.72 12.14 -9.79
N LEU A 283 -13.92 11.88 -8.49
CA LEU A 283 -13.97 10.53 -7.93
C LEU A 283 -15.25 9.79 -8.31
N ASN A 284 -16.41 10.45 -8.30
CA ASN A 284 -17.66 9.87 -8.80
C ASN A 284 -17.51 9.47 -10.28
N ASN A 285 -16.95 10.35 -11.12
CA ASN A 285 -16.70 10.04 -12.51
C ASN A 285 -15.75 8.83 -12.64
N ALA A 286 -14.64 8.81 -11.90
CA ALA A 286 -13.68 7.70 -11.91
C ALA A 286 -14.34 6.34 -11.65
N VAL A 287 -15.19 6.27 -10.62
CA VAL A 287 -15.83 5.03 -10.18
C VAL A 287 -16.99 4.64 -11.10
N TYR A 288 -17.95 5.54 -11.31
CA TYR A 288 -19.22 5.22 -12.00
C TYR A 288 -19.14 5.28 -13.53
N SER A 289 -18.09 5.85 -14.12
CA SER A 289 -17.83 5.71 -15.57
C SER A 289 -17.13 4.40 -15.92
N THR A 290 -16.54 3.73 -14.92
CA THR A 290 -15.80 2.47 -15.11
C THR A 290 -16.69 1.24 -14.92
N PHE A 291 -17.68 1.31 -14.01
CA PHE A 291 -18.51 0.18 -13.60
C PHE A 291 -19.96 0.27 -14.08
#